data_AF-A0A2D6WLE2-F1
#
_entry.id   AF-A0A2D6WLE2-F1
#
_cell.length_a   1.000
_cell.length_b   1.000
_cell.length_c   1.000
_cell.angle_alpha   90.00
_cell.angle_beta   90.00
_cell.angle_gamma   90.00
#
_symmetry.space_group_name_H-M   'P 1'
#
loop_
_entity.id
_entity.type
_entity.pdbx_description
1 polymer ?
#
loop_
_entity_poly.entity_id
_entity_poly.type
_entity_poly.pdbx_seq_one_letter_code
_entity_poly.pdbx_strand_id
1 'polypeptide(L)'
;MNKRITIPIIGLLTIGVIVAGVFYTQETGKVKDAQDEIAALEGNVSTLQTELTASEVEVSTLEADLAATEAEVSTLEANLTASGAEVSTLQADLAVSKARVSTLEAKLAVAEAKVSALEAQVSTLKAEVSTLETVLVEAGLLVTFPDANLEDAIREAVYTTTTPGAQGEAIFEEICAMCHTIGGGILVGPDLREVTSRRDRDWLISFIISPEQLIAQEDPLAIQLLEEFDDVLMPTFGLSEQEAEAALVFIEMDIPELPSVDTPEGPIYTHDLEALTILGARERGILDLTSMEYCLNLQEIYLRDNDINDISTLDGLTSLHYLSLTRNNISDISALAGLANLETLGLGGNNVSDISVLEGLPNLNELWLWGNSISDISPLAGLTTLVGLDIGQNNISDISVVAGLTNLQWLFIYDLNISDISLLAGLTNLERLDLEGNNISDISPLVANSGLSAGDTVNLIGNPLSDTSVDVYIPQLEERGVIIVY
;
A
#
# COMPACT_ATOMS: atom_id res chain seq x y z
N MET A 1 -82.96 -158.73 -77.22
CA MET A 1 -84.41 -158.59 -76.99
C MET A 1 -84.65 -157.40 -76.07
N ASN A 2 -85.24 -156.29 -76.54
CA ASN A 2 -86.46 -155.68 -75.94
C ASN A 2 -86.85 -154.33 -76.59
N LYS A 3 -88.17 -154.07 -76.53
CA LYS A 3 -89.04 -153.14 -77.28
C LYS A 3 -89.05 -151.65 -76.82
N ARG A 4 -89.57 -150.81 -77.73
CA ARG A 4 -90.10 -149.40 -77.74
C ARG A 4 -90.66 -148.75 -76.45
N ILE A 5 -90.75 -147.40 -76.44
CA ILE A 5 -91.94 -146.50 -76.22
C ILE A 5 -91.61 -144.98 -76.51
N THR A 6 -92.61 -144.13 -76.83
CA THR A 6 -92.64 -142.69 -77.28
C THR A 6 -93.32 -141.74 -76.25
N ILE A 7 -93.21 -140.37 -76.32
CA ILE A 7 -94.24 -139.26 -76.05
C ILE A 7 -93.64 -137.77 -76.03
N PRO A 8 -94.40 -136.62 -76.26
CA PRO A 8 -93.97 -135.23 -76.65
C PRO A 8 -94.24 -134.06 -75.63
N ILE A 9 -94.03 -132.73 -75.94
CA ILE A 9 -94.80 -131.49 -75.49
C ILE A 9 -94.22 -130.08 -75.87
N ILE A 10 -95.12 -129.08 -75.99
CA ILE A 10 -95.05 -127.64 -76.35
C ILE A 10 -95.00 -126.72 -75.11
N GLY A 11 -94.23 -125.60 -75.13
CA GLY A 11 -94.41 -124.41 -74.25
C GLY A 11 -93.13 -123.65 -73.87
N LEU A 12 -92.83 -122.47 -74.46
CA LEU A 12 -91.77 -121.54 -73.96
C LEU A 12 -91.69 -120.11 -74.57
N LEU A 13 -92.57 -119.65 -75.46
CA LEU A 13 -92.31 -118.44 -76.28
C LEU A 13 -92.82 -117.06 -75.77
N THR A 14 -93.44 -116.93 -74.60
CA THR A 14 -94.08 -115.66 -74.16
C THR A 14 -93.30 -114.78 -73.18
N ILE A 15 -92.07 -115.14 -72.76
CA ILE A 15 -91.33 -114.41 -71.71
C ILE A 15 -90.35 -113.33 -72.26
N GLY A 16 -90.02 -113.36 -73.55
CA GLY A 16 -88.91 -112.56 -74.10
C GLY A 16 -89.12 -111.04 -74.21
N VAL A 17 -90.36 -110.54 -74.34
CA VAL A 17 -90.60 -109.13 -74.76
C VAL A 17 -90.58 -108.14 -73.59
N ILE A 18 -90.84 -108.57 -72.36
CA ILE A 18 -90.92 -107.68 -71.19
C ILE A 18 -89.52 -107.38 -70.61
N VAL A 19 -88.53 -108.25 -70.87
CA VAL A 19 -87.18 -108.12 -70.31
C VAL A 19 -86.36 -107.02 -70.99
N ALA A 20 -86.51 -106.81 -72.30
CA ALA A 20 -85.65 -105.87 -73.05
C ALA A 20 -85.89 -104.38 -72.71
N GLY A 21 -87.14 -103.98 -72.46
CA GLY A 21 -87.48 -102.58 -72.15
C GLY A 21 -86.98 -102.12 -70.78
N VAL A 22 -86.88 -103.05 -69.82
CA VAL A 22 -86.35 -102.78 -68.47
C VAL A 22 -84.82 -102.68 -68.49
N PHE A 23 -84.15 -103.47 -69.35
CA PHE A 23 -82.69 -103.40 -69.51
C PHE A 23 -82.21 -102.07 -70.11
N TYR A 24 -82.94 -101.51 -71.09
CA TYR A 24 -82.52 -100.29 -71.78
C TYR A 24 -82.56 -99.04 -70.87
N THR A 25 -83.56 -98.93 -69.99
CA THR A 25 -83.64 -97.84 -69.01
C THR A 25 -82.67 -98.00 -67.85
N GLN A 26 -82.29 -99.24 -67.52
CA GLN A 26 -81.29 -99.53 -66.51
C GLN A 26 -79.87 -99.15 -66.98
N GLU A 27 -79.51 -99.43 -68.23
CA GLU A 27 -78.18 -99.10 -68.74
C GLU A 27 -77.98 -97.61 -69.05
N THR A 28 -79.03 -96.89 -69.47
CA THR A 28 -78.91 -95.43 -69.64
C THR A 28 -78.82 -94.69 -68.30
N GLY A 29 -79.43 -95.22 -67.24
CA GLY A 29 -79.25 -94.75 -65.87
C GLY A 29 -77.82 -94.92 -65.39
N LYS A 30 -77.24 -96.12 -65.54
CA LYS A 30 -75.83 -96.38 -65.17
C LYS A 30 -74.82 -95.54 -65.95
N VAL A 31 -75.08 -95.28 -67.24
CA VAL A 31 -74.21 -94.40 -68.05
C VAL A 31 -74.29 -92.96 -67.55
N LYS A 32 -75.48 -92.49 -67.18
CA LYS A 32 -75.65 -91.16 -66.59
C LYS A 32 -75.00 -91.05 -65.22
N ASP A 33 -75.17 -92.05 -64.36
CA ASP A 33 -74.53 -92.10 -63.03
C ASP A 33 -73.00 -92.09 -63.17
N ALA A 34 -72.45 -92.86 -64.13
CA ALA A 34 -71.02 -92.86 -64.44
C ALA A 34 -70.54 -91.52 -65.02
N GLN A 35 -71.36 -90.85 -65.84
CA GLN A 35 -71.06 -89.51 -66.35
C GLN A 35 -71.07 -88.44 -65.26
N ASP A 36 -72.03 -88.51 -64.33
CA ASP A 36 -72.13 -87.61 -63.18
C ASP A 36 -70.95 -87.86 -62.21
N GLU A 37 -70.53 -89.10 -62.02
CA GLU A 37 -69.34 -89.48 -61.24
C GLU A 37 -68.03 -89.02 -61.91
N ILE A 38 -67.92 -89.15 -63.23
CA ILE A 38 -66.80 -88.59 -64.01
C ILE A 38 -66.76 -87.07 -63.88
N ALA A 39 -67.89 -86.38 -64.02
CA ALA A 39 -67.95 -84.91 -63.86
C ALA A 39 -67.58 -84.47 -62.44
N ALA A 40 -67.98 -85.23 -61.41
CA ALA A 40 -67.58 -84.99 -60.02
C ALA A 40 -66.07 -85.23 -59.81
N LEU A 41 -65.52 -86.27 -60.41
CA LEU A 41 -64.08 -86.56 -60.39
C LEU A 41 -63.28 -85.49 -61.14
N GLU A 42 -63.75 -85.01 -62.29
CA GLU A 42 -63.16 -83.89 -63.04
C GLU A 42 -63.19 -82.60 -62.20
N GLY A 43 -64.27 -82.34 -61.45
CA GLY A 43 -64.36 -81.24 -60.50
C GLY A 43 -63.36 -81.37 -59.34
N ASN A 44 -63.18 -82.58 -58.80
CA ASN A 44 -62.20 -82.85 -57.75
C ASN A 44 -60.76 -82.70 -58.28
N VAL A 45 -60.48 -83.18 -59.49
CA VAL A 45 -59.18 -83.03 -60.15
C VAL A 45 -58.87 -81.55 -60.39
N SER A 46 -59.84 -80.77 -60.85
CA SER A 46 -59.69 -79.32 -61.02
C SER A 46 -59.41 -78.59 -59.70
N THR A 47 -60.10 -78.98 -58.62
CA THR A 47 -59.88 -78.46 -57.27
C THR A 47 -58.45 -78.78 -56.79
N LEU A 48 -58.05 -80.05 -56.88
CA LEU A 48 -56.71 -80.50 -56.49
C LEU A 48 -55.60 -79.84 -57.31
N GLN A 49 -55.82 -79.60 -58.62
CA GLN A 49 -54.88 -78.86 -59.46
C GLN A 49 -54.73 -77.40 -59.00
N THR A 50 -55.83 -76.78 -58.58
CA THR A 50 -55.81 -75.41 -58.04
C THR A 50 -55.08 -75.37 -56.69
N GLU A 51 -55.33 -76.32 -55.80
CA GLU A 51 -54.64 -76.45 -54.51
C GLU A 51 -53.15 -76.77 -54.66
N LEU A 52 -52.78 -77.62 -55.63
CA LEU A 52 -51.39 -77.91 -55.97
C LEU A 52 -50.69 -76.65 -56.48
N THR A 53 -51.30 -75.92 -57.40
CA THR A 53 -50.74 -74.65 -57.91
C THR A 53 -50.59 -73.63 -56.79
N ALA A 54 -51.56 -73.54 -55.87
CA ALA A 54 -51.46 -72.65 -54.71
C ALA A 54 -50.31 -73.07 -53.77
N SER A 55 -50.13 -74.36 -53.54
CA SER A 55 -49.02 -74.91 -52.74
C SER A 55 -47.67 -74.68 -53.40
N GLU A 56 -47.58 -74.82 -54.73
CA GLU A 56 -46.37 -74.52 -55.51
C GLU A 56 -45.97 -73.04 -55.40
N VAL A 57 -46.95 -72.13 -55.41
CA VAL A 57 -46.73 -70.69 -55.18
C VAL A 57 -46.28 -70.40 -53.74
N GLU A 58 -46.88 -71.06 -52.74
CA GLU A 58 -46.49 -70.93 -51.34
C GLU A 58 -45.05 -71.42 -51.11
N VAL A 59 -44.69 -72.58 -51.67
CA VAL A 59 -43.31 -73.11 -51.62
C VAL A 59 -42.33 -72.13 -52.26
N SER A 60 -42.64 -71.60 -53.45
CA SER A 60 -41.80 -70.60 -54.11
C SER A 60 -41.62 -69.32 -53.28
N THR A 61 -42.67 -68.90 -52.57
CA THR A 61 -42.61 -67.74 -51.65
C THR A 61 -41.71 -68.05 -50.45
N LEU A 62 -41.87 -69.22 -49.84
CA LEU A 62 -41.04 -69.65 -48.71
C LEU A 62 -39.57 -69.83 -49.11
N GLU A 63 -39.29 -70.31 -50.31
CA GLU A 63 -37.93 -70.40 -50.86
C GLU A 63 -37.31 -69.01 -51.03
N ALA A 64 -38.10 -68.02 -51.49
CA ALA A 64 -37.65 -66.63 -51.59
C ALA A 64 -37.39 -66.00 -50.21
N ASP A 65 -38.28 -66.22 -49.23
CA ASP A 65 -38.13 -65.73 -47.86
C ASP A 65 -36.93 -66.37 -47.15
N LEU A 66 -36.69 -67.66 -47.39
CA LEU A 66 -35.50 -68.36 -46.89
C LEU A 66 -34.22 -67.74 -47.47
N ALA A 67 -34.17 -67.53 -48.79
CA ALA A 67 -33.02 -66.90 -49.43
C ALA A 67 -32.77 -65.47 -48.91
N ALA A 68 -33.84 -64.69 -48.66
CA ALA A 68 -33.73 -63.37 -48.05
C ALA A 68 -33.18 -63.44 -46.62
N THR A 69 -33.69 -64.39 -45.81
CA THR A 69 -33.21 -64.61 -44.44
C THR A 69 -31.75 -65.05 -44.41
N GLU A 70 -31.33 -65.94 -45.31
CA GLU A 70 -29.94 -66.37 -45.45
C GLU A 70 -29.01 -65.19 -45.81
N ALA A 71 -29.47 -64.26 -46.65
CA ALA A 71 -28.74 -63.05 -46.98
C ALA A 71 -28.63 -62.07 -45.78
N GLU A 72 -29.69 -61.93 -44.97
CA GLU A 72 -29.65 -61.15 -43.74
C GLU A 72 -28.69 -61.75 -42.71
N VAL A 73 -28.72 -63.07 -42.52
CA VAL A 73 -27.80 -63.79 -41.63
C VAL A 73 -26.35 -63.56 -42.08
N SER A 74 -26.06 -63.71 -43.37
CA SER A 74 -24.72 -63.45 -43.92
C SER A 74 -24.25 -62.00 -43.66
N THR A 75 -25.16 -61.03 -43.77
CA THR A 75 -24.87 -59.63 -43.47
C THR A 75 -24.59 -59.41 -41.98
N LEU A 76 -25.37 -60.05 -41.10
CA LEU A 76 -25.16 -59.97 -39.65
C LEU A 76 -23.85 -60.63 -39.22
N GLU A 77 -23.47 -61.76 -39.83
CA GLU A 77 -22.18 -62.42 -39.60
C GLU A 77 -21.00 -61.52 -40.01
N ALA A 78 -21.12 -60.81 -41.15
CA ALA A 78 -20.13 -59.84 -41.59
C ALA A 78 -20.01 -58.66 -40.61
N ASN A 79 -21.14 -58.11 -40.14
CA ASN A 79 -21.18 -57.02 -39.16
C ASN A 79 -20.62 -57.43 -37.80
N LEU A 80 -20.90 -58.65 -37.35
CA LEU A 80 -20.35 -59.22 -36.11
C LEU A 80 -18.83 -59.35 -36.21
N THR A 81 -18.33 -59.80 -37.37
CA THR A 81 -16.89 -59.91 -37.63
C THR A 81 -16.22 -58.53 -37.61
N ALA A 82 -16.83 -57.53 -38.27
CA ALA A 82 -16.34 -56.15 -38.27
C ALA A 82 -16.32 -55.56 -36.84
N SER A 83 -17.39 -55.79 -36.07
CA SER A 83 -17.49 -55.35 -34.67
C SER A 83 -16.43 -56.03 -33.79
N GLY A 84 -16.14 -57.31 -34.02
CA GLY A 84 -15.07 -58.04 -33.34
C GLY A 84 -13.68 -57.43 -33.63
N ALA A 85 -13.43 -56.98 -34.86
CA ALA A 85 -12.19 -56.30 -35.24
C ALA A 85 -12.08 -54.90 -34.58
N GLU A 86 -13.17 -54.14 -34.50
CA GLU A 86 -13.20 -52.84 -33.82
C GLU A 86 -12.95 -52.98 -32.32
N VAL A 87 -13.59 -53.95 -31.65
CA VAL A 87 -13.33 -54.26 -30.23
C VAL A 87 -11.87 -54.63 -30.01
N SER A 88 -11.27 -55.42 -30.89
CA SER A 88 -9.86 -55.79 -30.79
C SER A 88 -8.94 -54.57 -30.91
N THR A 89 -9.30 -53.60 -31.77
CA THR A 89 -8.55 -52.34 -31.93
C THR A 89 -8.67 -51.47 -30.67
N LEU A 90 -9.88 -51.30 -30.14
CA LEU A 90 -10.11 -50.54 -28.90
C LEU A 90 -9.41 -51.16 -27.69
N GLN A 91 -9.33 -52.50 -27.63
CA GLN A 91 -8.56 -53.20 -26.60
C GLN A 91 -7.06 -52.90 -26.69
N ALA A 92 -6.51 -52.83 -27.91
CA ALA A 92 -5.12 -52.43 -28.12
C ALA A 92 -4.88 -50.97 -27.71
N ASP A 93 -5.75 -50.04 -28.11
CA ASP A 93 -5.65 -48.62 -27.73
C ASP A 93 -5.77 -48.40 -26.22
N LEU A 94 -6.65 -49.16 -25.56
CA LEU A 94 -6.77 -49.15 -24.11
C LEU A 94 -5.48 -49.64 -23.44
N ALA A 95 -4.86 -50.69 -23.96
CA ALA A 95 -3.59 -51.18 -23.44
C ALA A 95 -2.47 -50.14 -23.58
N VAL A 96 -2.38 -49.47 -24.73
CA VAL A 96 -1.44 -48.36 -24.97
C VAL A 96 -1.71 -47.19 -24.02
N SER A 97 -2.98 -46.81 -23.84
CA SER A 97 -3.36 -45.71 -22.95
C SER A 97 -3.03 -46.02 -21.50
N LYS A 98 -3.26 -47.25 -21.04
CA LYS A 98 -2.85 -47.72 -19.69
C LYS A 98 -1.34 -47.62 -19.49
N ALA A 99 -0.54 -48.02 -20.49
CA ALA A 99 0.92 -47.90 -20.44
C ALA A 99 1.37 -46.43 -20.37
N ARG A 100 0.71 -45.53 -21.10
CA ARG A 100 0.97 -44.08 -21.05
C ARG A 100 0.65 -43.50 -19.67
N VAL A 101 -0.49 -43.87 -19.08
CA VAL A 101 -0.87 -43.45 -17.72
C VAL A 101 0.18 -43.88 -16.71
N SER A 102 0.59 -45.15 -16.72
CA SER A 102 1.64 -45.66 -15.82
C SER A 102 2.98 -44.92 -15.99
N THR A 103 3.33 -44.56 -17.22
CA THR A 103 4.53 -43.73 -17.49
C THR A 103 4.39 -42.32 -16.92
N LEU A 104 3.20 -41.70 -17.03
CA LEU A 104 2.94 -40.38 -16.48
C LEU A 104 2.93 -40.38 -14.95
N GLU A 105 2.36 -41.41 -14.32
CA GLU A 105 2.40 -41.60 -12.87
C GLU A 105 3.85 -41.72 -12.37
N ALA A 106 4.69 -42.49 -13.05
CA ALA A 106 6.11 -42.58 -12.72
C ALA A 106 6.84 -41.23 -12.87
N LYS A 107 6.53 -40.46 -13.91
CA LYS A 107 7.10 -39.12 -14.11
C LYS A 107 6.61 -38.13 -13.04
N LEU A 108 5.35 -38.20 -12.64
CA LEU A 108 4.78 -37.39 -11.58
C LEU A 108 5.48 -37.67 -10.24
N ALA A 109 5.64 -38.94 -9.87
CA ALA A 109 6.36 -39.32 -8.65
C ALA A 109 7.80 -38.79 -8.63
N VAL A 110 8.50 -38.80 -9.77
CA VAL A 110 9.84 -38.20 -9.89
C VAL A 110 9.79 -36.67 -9.75
N ALA A 111 8.77 -36.01 -10.29
CA ALA A 111 8.61 -34.56 -10.14
C ALA A 111 8.30 -34.17 -8.70
N GLU A 112 7.40 -34.89 -8.02
CA GLU A 112 7.08 -34.71 -6.60
C GLU A 112 8.33 -34.86 -5.72
N ALA A 113 9.14 -35.90 -5.95
CA ALA A 113 10.40 -36.10 -5.23
C ALA A 113 11.39 -34.93 -5.45
N LYS A 114 11.43 -34.35 -6.65
CA LYS A 114 12.27 -33.16 -6.93
C LYS A 114 11.76 -31.92 -6.21
N VAL A 115 10.44 -31.71 -6.15
CA VAL A 115 9.85 -30.59 -5.41
C VAL A 115 10.20 -30.71 -3.93
N SER A 116 10.01 -31.88 -3.32
CA SER A 116 10.39 -32.10 -1.91
C SER A 116 11.88 -31.89 -1.65
N ALA A 117 12.75 -32.27 -2.59
CA ALA A 117 14.19 -32.00 -2.47
C ALA A 117 14.52 -30.51 -2.55
N LEU A 118 13.86 -29.76 -3.45
CA LEU A 118 14.02 -28.30 -3.56
C LEU A 118 13.50 -27.58 -2.31
N GLU A 119 12.37 -27.99 -1.76
CA GLU A 119 11.83 -27.45 -0.51
C GLU A 119 12.82 -27.64 0.66
N ALA A 120 13.46 -28.81 0.75
CA ALA A 120 14.49 -29.06 1.75
C ALA A 120 15.74 -28.17 1.55
N GLN A 121 16.16 -27.93 0.31
CA GLN A 121 17.25 -27.01 0.00
C GLN A 121 16.91 -25.56 0.37
N VAL A 122 15.70 -25.09 0.05
CA VAL A 122 15.23 -23.76 0.45
C VAL A 122 15.21 -23.61 1.98
N SER A 123 14.76 -24.63 2.70
CA SER A 123 14.80 -24.63 4.16
C SER A 123 16.23 -24.52 4.71
N THR A 124 17.17 -25.26 4.11
CA THR A 124 18.59 -25.21 4.49
C THR A 124 19.19 -23.83 4.22
N LEU A 125 18.96 -23.27 3.02
CA LEU A 125 19.44 -21.93 2.66
C LEU A 125 18.88 -20.84 3.58
N LYS A 126 17.61 -20.93 3.98
CA LYS A 126 17.02 -19.99 4.95
C LYS A 126 17.74 -20.04 6.30
N ALA A 127 18.11 -21.24 6.78
CA ALA A 127 18.87 -21.38 8.01
C ALA A 127 20.30 -20.82 7.89
N GLU A 128 20.95 -21.01 6.74
CA GLU A 128 22.27 -20.43 6.45
C GLU A 128 22.21 -18.90 6.39
N VAL A 129 21.20 -18.31 5.72
CA VAL A 129 20.98 -16.86 5.69
C VAL A 129 20.77 -16.30 7.10
N SER A 130 19.91 -16.93 7.90
CA SER A 130 19.71 -16.51 9.30
C SER A 130 20.98 -16.58 10.14
N THR A 131 21.84 -17.58 9.89
CA THR A 131 23.15 -17.68 10.55
C THR A 131 24.07 -16.54 10.10
N LEU A 132 24.07 -16.20 8.81
CA LEU A 132 24.87 -15.10 8.26
C LEU A 132 24.37 -13.73 8.78
N GLU A 133 23.06 -13.51 8.87
CA GLU A 133 22.48 -12.30 9.46
C GLU A 133 22.93 -12.14 10.91
N THR A 134 22.91 -13.21 11.70
CA THR A 134 23.41 -13.19 13.08
C THR A 134 24.89 -12.79 13.13
N VAL A 135 25.72 -13.36 12.26
CA VAL A 135 27.15 -13.01 12.17
C VAL A 135 27.35 -11.54 11.75
N LEU A 136 26.51 -11.02 10.85
CA LEU A 136 26.58 -9.62 10.42
C LEU A 136 26.18 -8.65 11.53
N VAL A 137 25.18 -8.99 12.36
CA VAL A 137 24.82 -8.21 13.55
C VAL A 137 25.94 -8.24 14.58
N GLU A 138 26.50 -9.43 14.88
CA GLU A 138 27.63 -9.57 15.81
C GLU A 138 28.88 -8.83 15.33
N ALA A 139 29.06 -8.70 14.01
CA ALA A 139 30.15 -7.93 13.41
C ALA A 139 29.90 -6.42 13.35
N GLY A 140 28.70 -5.94 13.75
CA GLY A 140 28.31 -4.54 13.62
C GLY A 140 28.20 -4.06 12.17
N LEU A 141 27.92 -4.98 11.24
CA LEU A 141 27.74 -4.67 9.82
C LEU A 141 26.26 -4.53 9.46
N LEU A 142 25.39 -5.31 10.09
CA LEU A 142 23.94 -5.23 9.98
C LEU A 142 23.38 -4.52 11.20
N VAL A 143 22.65 -3.43 10.99
CA VAL A 143 22.05 -2.63 12.06
C VAL A 143 20.61 -3.07 12.29
N THR A 144 20.22 -3.21 13.56
CA THR A 144 18.87 -3.62 13.96
C THR A 144 18.21 -2.52 14.76
N PHE A 145 17.03 -2.08 14.36
CA PHE A 145 16.33 -0.98 15.00
C PHE A 145 15.21 -1.54 15.90
N PRO A 146 15.27 -1.32 17.23
CA PRO A 146 14.16 -1.69 18.11
C PRO A 146 12.90 -0.86 17.87
N ASP A 147 13.07 0.39 17.44
CA ASP A 147 12.01 1.32 17.10
C ASP A 147 11.79 1.36 15.59
N ALA A 148 10.61 0.91 15.15
CA ALA A 148 10.27 0.88 13.72
C ALA A 148 10.11 2.29 13.12
N ASN A 149 9.68 3.28 13.90
CA ASN A 149 9.52 4.65 13.42
C ASN A 149 10.89 5.29 13.15
N LEU A 150 11.89 4.96 13.98
CA LEU A 150 13.28 5.33 13.74
C LEU A 150 13.86 4.59 12.52
N GLU A 151 13.61 3.29 12.41
CA GLU A 151 14.05 2.50 11.24
C GLU A 151 13.55 3.12 9.94
N ASP A 152 12.24 3.43 9.89
CA ASP A 152 11.60 4.02 8.71
C ASP A 152 12.18 5.40 8.39
N ALA A 153 12.42 6.23 9.41
CA ALA A 153 13.02 7.55 9.20
C ALA A 153 14.46 7.47 8.68
N ILE A 154 15.27 6.57 9.22
CA ILE A 154 16.65 6.36 8.74
C ILE A 154 16.65 5.78 7.34
N ARG A 155 15.77 4.82 7.05
CA ARG A 155 15.61 4.25 5.71
C ARG A 155 15.25 5.35 4.72
N GLU A 156 14.29 6.19 5.06
CA GLU A 156 13.91 7.34 4.23
C GLU A 156 15.11 8.27 3.99
N ALA A 157 15.86 8.62 5.05
CA ALA A 157 16.98 9.56 4.95
C ALA A 157 18.22 9.00 4.22
N VAL A 158 18.48 7.70 4.33
CA VAL A 158 19.60 7.02 3.63
C VAL A 158 19.34 6.95 2.13
N TYR A 159 18.10 6.70 1.73
CA TYR A 159 17.75 6.39 0.33
C TYR A 159 17.08 7.55 -0.42
N THR A 160 16.68 8.61 0.28
CA THR A 160 16.41 9.92 -0.33
C THR A 160 17.75 10.65 -0.42
N THR A 161 18.29 10.75 -1.62
CA THR A 161 19.51 11.53 -1.87
C THR A 161 19.31 12.97 -1.43
N THR A 162 19.95 13.37 -0.31
CA THR A 162 20.27 14.76 0.09
C THR A 162 19.41 15.83 -0.58
N THR A 163 18.29 16.19 0.02
CA THR A 163 17.28 17.07 -0.63
C THR A 163 17.27 18.47 -0.02
N PRO A 164 17.06 19.54 -0.82
CA PRO A 164 16.79 20.94 -0.41
C PRO A 164 15.73 21.21 0.69
N GLY A 165 15.12 20.17 1.26
CA GLY A 165 14.05 20.26 2.24
C GLY A 165 14.46 20.87 3.59
N ALA A 166 15.69 20.61 4.09
CA ALA A 166 16.15 21.17 5.37
C ALA A 166 16.36 22.70 5.31
N GLN A 167 16.92 23.20 4.20
CA GLN A 167 17.00 24.63 3.94
C GLN A 167 15.60 25.24 3.74
N GLY A 168 14.71 24.51 3.06
CA GLY A 168 13.32 24.92 2.86
C GLY A 168 12.51 25.01 4.15
N GLU A 169 12.75 24.11 5.11
CA GLU A 169 12.12 24.11 6.43
C GLU A 169 12.51 25.34 7.25
N ALA A 170 13.81 25.64 7.34
CA ALA A 170 14.30 26.83 8.03
C ALA A 170 13.70 28.12 7.45
N ILE A 171 13.67 28.22 6.12
CA ILE A 171 13.03 29.34 5.42
C ILE A 171 11.53 29.39 5.74
N PHE A 172 10.86 28.24 5.75
CA PHE A 172 9.43 28.21 6.05
C PHE A 172 9.14 28.65 7.48
N GLU A 173 9.85 28.13 8.49
CA GLU A 173 9.64 28.49 9.89
C GLU A 173 9.96 29.96 10.17
N GLU A 174 11.05 30.48 9.60
CA GLU A 174 11.50 31.85 9.87
C GLU A 174 10.69 32.91 9.12
N ILE A 175 10.26 32.60 7.88
CA ILE A 175 9.72 33.60 6.96
C ILE A 175 8.24 33.35 6.64
N CYS A 176 7.85 32.10 6.38
CA CYS A 176 6.53 31.79 5.84
C CYS A 176 5.48 31.48 6.92
N ALA A 177 5.88 30.83 8.02
CA ALA A 177 4.99 30.27 9.04
C ALA A 177 4.22 31.33 9.84
N MET A 178 4.70 32.58 9.87
CA MET A 178 3.97 33.69 10.50
C MET A 178 2.68 34.05 9.75
N CYS A 179 2.64 33.83 8.44
CA CYS A 179 1.51 34.24 7.60
C CYS A 179 0.74 33.06 7.01
N HIS A 180 1.37 31.91 6.87
CA HIS A 180 0.82 30.74 6.20
C HIS A 180 0.77 29.52 7.13
N THR A 181 -0.14 28.61 6.81
CA THR A 181 -0.11 27.24 7.34
C THR A 181 0.03 26.26 6.18
N ILE A 182 0.39 25.01 6.51
CA ILE A 182 0.28 23.88 5.60
C ILE A 182 -0.76 22.92 6.21
N GLY A 183 -1.95 22.92 5.63
CA GLY A 183 -3.06 22.07 6.08
C GLY A 183 -3.75 22.52 7.38
N GLY A 184 -3.34 23.67 7.93
CA GLY A 184 -3.95 24.30 9.10
C GLY A 184 -5.08 25.28 8.76
N GLY A 185 -5.38 25.50 7.48
CA GLY A 185 -6.35 26.48 7.02
C GLY A 185 -5.78 27.90 6.84
N ILE A 186 -6.66 28.85 6.55
CA ILE A 186 -6.29 30.26 6.30
C ILE A 186 -5.78 30.92 7.60
N LEU A 187 -4.67 31.67 7.50
CA LEU A 187 -4.11 32.48 8.58
C LEU A 187 -4.14 33.97 8.19
N VAL A 188 -2.98 34.60 7.95
CA VAL A 188 -2.86 35.95 7.38
C VAL A 188 -2.90 35.87 5.85
N GLY A 189 -2.27 34.83 5.30
CA GLY A 189 -2.34 34.44 3.89
C GLY A 189 -3.05 33.10 3.70
N PRO A 190 -3.12 32.61 2.45
CA PRO A 190 -3.77 31.33 2.12
C PRO A 190 -3.04 30.14 2.73
N ASP A 191 -3.77 29.05 2.91
CA ASP A 191 -3.21 27.72 3.20
C ASP A 191 -2.42 27.22 1.98
N LEU A 192 -1.19 26.76 2.25
CA LEU A 192 -0.24 26.31 1.25
C LEU A 192 -0.31 24.80 0.97
N ARG A 193 -1.22 24.06 1.63
CA ARG A 193 -1.44 22.66 1.30
C ARG A 193 -1.70 22.47 -0.20
N GLU A 194 -0.95 21.55 -0.80
CA GLU A 194 -1.01 21.23 -2.24
C GLU A 194 -0.80 22.43 -3.18
N VAL A 195 -0.22 23.54 -2.71
CA VAL A 195 -0.07 24.75 -3.54
C VAL A 195 0.75 24.50 -4.80
N THR A 196 1.80 23.67 -4.70
CA THR A 196 2.67 23.24 -5.80
C THR A 196 1.96 22.35 -6.83
N SER A 197 0.89 21.66 -6.44
CA SER A 197 0.04 20.90 -7.35
C SER A 197 -1.05 21.76 -8.00
N ARG A 198 -1.42 22.88 -7.37
CA ARG A 198 -2.46 23.80 -7.84
C ARG A 198 -1.92 24.87 -8.79
N ARG A 199 -0.61 25.15 -8.80
CA ARG A 199 -0.01 26.29 -9.51
C ARG A 199 1.32 25.94 -10.16
N ASP A 200 1.62 26.71 -11.19
CA ASP A 200 2.87 26.61 -11.92
C ASP A 200 4.06 27.00 -11.04
N ARG A 201 5.15 26.23 -11.12
CA ARG A 201 6.33 26.37 -10.25
C ARG A 201 7.00 27.73 -10.45
N ASP A 202 7.20 28.14 -11.70
CA ASP A 202 7.88 29.40 -12.04
C ASP A 202 7.05 30.61 -11.58
N TRP A 203 5.72 30.49 -11.69
CA TRP A 203 4.80 31.50 -11.16
C TRP A 203 4.88 31.60 -9.62
N LEU A 204 4.92 30.47 -8.90
CA LEU A 204 5.04 30.45 -7.44
C LEU A 204 6.35 31.09 -6.98
N ILE A 205 7.47 30.74 -7.61
CA ILE A 205 8.76 31.36 -7.33
C ILE A 205 8.68 32.87 -7.54
N SER A 206 8.15 33.31 -8.69
CA SER A 206 8.00 34.73 -9.03
C SER A 206 7.12 35.48 -8.01
N PHE A 207 6.07 34.84 -7.52
CA PHE A 207 5.17 35.42 -6.52
C PHE A 207 5.80 35.48 -5.12
N ILE A 208 6.61 34.48 -4.73
CA ILE A 208 7.32 34.48 -3.44
C ILE A 208 8.38 35.58 -3.39
N ILE A 209 9.13 35.77 -4.49
CA ILE A 209 10.25 36.72 -4.51
C ILE A 209 9.83 38.16 -4.85
N SER A 210 8.76 38.36 -5.62
CA SER A 210 8.35 39.68 -6.13
C SER A 210 6.84 39.78 -6.48
N PRO A 211 5.94 39.60 -5.49
CA PRO A 211 4.49 39.66 -5.71
C PRO A 211 4.02 41.03 -6.25
N GLU A 212 4.65 42.13 -5.84
CA GLU A 212 4.36 43.48 -6.33
C GLU A 212 4.61 43.63 -7.83
N GLN A 213 5.58 42.90 -8.39
CA GLN A 213 5.89 42.95 -9.81
C GLN A 213 4.81 42.26 -10.63
N LEU A 214 4.25 41.15 -10.15
CA LEU A 214 3.13 40.46 -10.79
C LEU A 214 1.86 41.34 -10.76
N ILE A 215 1.58 42.01 -9.64
CA ILE A 215 0.47 42.96 -9.53
C ILE A 215 0.65 44.14 -10.50
N ALA A 216 1.86 44.71 -10.58
CA ALA A 216 2.16 45.81 -11.50
C ALA A 216 2.07 45.42 -12.98
N GLN A 217 2.19 44.12 -13.29
CA GLN A 217 1.99 43.56 -14.63
C GLN A 217 0.53 43.21 -14.93
N GLU A 218 -0.39 43.53 -14.02
CA GLU A 218 -1.79 43.18 -14.09
C GLU A 218 -2.03 41.66 -14.16
N ASP A 219 -1.19 40.86 -13.47
CA ASP A 219 -1.41 39.42 -13.33
C ASP A 219 -2.78 39.18 -12.66
N PRO A 220 -3.73 38.49 -13.33
CA PRO A 220 -5.10 38.38 -12.82
C PRO A 220 -5.21 37.63 -11.50
N LEU A 221 -4.31 36.67 -11.24
CA LEU A 221 -4.34 35.86 -10.03
C LEU A 221 -3.68 36.60 -8.86
N ALA A 222 -2.59 37.32 -9.10
CA ALA A 222 -1.96 38.15 -8.08
C ALA A 222 -2.90 39.27 -7.61
N ILE A 223 -3.64 39.91 -8.54
CA ILE A 223 -4.68 40.89 -8.20
C ILE A 223 -5.83 40.24 -7.44
N GLN A 224 -6.29 39.07 -7.87
CA GLN A 224 -7.37 38.36 -7.19
C GLN A 224 -7.00 38.00 -5.75
N LEU A 225 -5.78 37.50 -5.53
CA LEU A 225 -5.29 37.17 -4.19
C LEU A 225 -5.17 38.41 -3.32
N LEU A 226 -4.74 39.54 -3.87
CA LEU A 226 -4.70 40.80 -3.14
C LEU A 226 -6.12 41.23 -2.69
N GLU A 227 -7.11 41.14 -3.59
CA GLU A 227 -8.51 41.44 -3.26
C GLU A 227 -9.12 40.44 -2.26
N GLU A 228 -8.75 39.16 -2.34
CA GLU A 228 -9.27 38.08 -1.48
C GLU A 228 -8.76 38.20 -0.03
N PHE A 229 -7.59 38.81 0.17
CA PHE A 229 -6.96 39.00 1.48
C PHE A 229 -6.95 40.48 1.90
N ASP A 230 -8.05 41.20 1.65
CA ASP A 230 -8.31 42.57 2.13
C ASP A 230 -7.20 43.60 1.79
N ASP A 231 -6.64 43.53 0.58
CA ASP A 231 -5.55 44.36 0.09
C ASP A 231 -4.23 44.25 0.90
N VAL A 232 -4.08 43.18 1.70
CA VAL A 232 -2.82 42.87 2.42
C VAL A 232 -1.82 42.27 1.43
N LEU A 233 -0.79 43.05 1.10
CA LEU A 233 0.29 42.60 0.21
C LEU A 233 1.17 41.57 0.92
N MET A 234 1.45 40.44 0.24
CA MET A 234 2.45 39.48 0.71
C MET A 234 3.82 40.17 0.84
N PRO A 235 4.47 40.15 2.03
CA PRO A 235 5.75 40.82 2.22
C PRO A 235 6.87 40.15 1.44
N THR A 236 7.81 40.96 0.94
CA THR A 236 9.05 40.47 0.33
C THR A 236 10.16 40.41 1.38
N PHE A 237 10.78 39.23 1.52
CA PHE A 237 11.86 38.99 2.48
C PHE A 237 13.24 38.86 1.82
N GLY A 238 13.36 39.22 0.54
CA GLY A 238 14.64 39.20 -0.17
C GLY A 238 15.17 37.81 -0.50
N LEU A 239 14.30 36.79 -0.51
CA LEU A 239 14.64 35.42 -0.89
C LEU A 239 15.18 35.36 -2.33
N SER A 240 16.26 34.60 -2.51
CA SER A 240 16.74 34.21 -3.83
C SER A 240 15.82 33.18 -4.47
N GLU A 241 15.95 33.01 -5.79
CA GLU A 241 15.21 31.99 -6.55
C GLU A 241 15.46 30.57 -6.01
N GLN A 242 16.66 30.31 -5.48
CA GLN A 242 17.05 29.02 -4.89
C GLN A 242 16.43 28.80 -3.52
N GLU A 243 16.31 29.85 -2.70
CA GLU A 243 15.66 29.78 -1.39
C GLU A 243 14.14 29.65 -1.53
N ALA A 244 13.54 30.35 -2.50
CA ALA A 244 12.13 30.17 -2.84
C ALA A 244 11.86 28.74 -3.33
N GLU A 245 12.74 28.19 -4.16
CA GLU A 245 12.65 26.79 -4.61
C GLU A 245 12.80 25.80 -3.44
N ALA A 246 13.74 26.03 -2.52
CA ALA A 246 13.90 25.20 -1.32
C ALA A 246 12.64 25.22 -0.44
N ALA A 247 12.05 26.40 -0.20
CA ALA A 247 10.80 26.53 0.54
C ALA A 247 9.64 25.80 -0.15
N LEU A 248 9.54 25.86 -1.47
CA LEU A 248 8.53 25.12 -2.24
C LEU A 248 8.74 23.61 -2.18
N VAL A 249 9.99 23.13 -2.20
CA VAL A 249 10.31 21.71 -1.96
C VAL A 249 9.83 21.29 -0.58
N PHE A 250 10.09 22.08 0.46
CA PHE A 250 9.58 21.78 1.82
C PHE A 250 8.05 21.76 1.89
N ILE A 251 7.37 22.76 1.31
CA ILE A 251 5.89 22.81 1.26
C ILE A 251 5.30 21.60 0.51
N GLU A 252 6.03 21.06 -0.46
CA GLU A 252 5.66 19.86 -1.21
C GLU A 252 5.90 18.55 -0.43
N MET A 253 6.77 18.55 0.59
CA MET A 253 7.05 17.38 1.41
C MET A 253 5.93 17.05 2.42
N ASP A 254 5.02 17.99 2.72
CA ASP A 254 3.86 17.78 3.61
C ASP A 254 2.62 17.19 2.88
N ILE A 255 2.87 16.37 1.85
CA ILE A 255 1.85 15.54 1.19
C ILE A 255 1.68 14.26 2.00
N PRO A 256 0.45 13.86 2.40
CA PRO A 256 0.22 12.51 2.91
C PRO A 256 0.49 11.53 1.76
N GLU A 257 1.58 10.77 1.90
CA GLU A 257 2.00 9.62 1.09
C GLU A 257 1.88 9.81 -0.44
N LEU A 258 2.96 10.27 -1.08
CA LEU A 258 3.25 9.81 -2.44
C LEU A 258 3.32 8.27 -2.41
N PRO A 259 2.77 7.56 -3.43
CA PRO A 259 2.87 6.12 -3.49
C PRO A 259 4.35 5.76 -3.46
N SER A 260 4.74 4.96 -2.46
CA SER A 260 6.09 4.46 -2.22
C SER A 260 6.90 4.40 -3.51
N VAL A 261 7.79 5.37 -3.72
CA VAL A 261 8.98 5.11 -4.55
C VAL A 261 9.66 3.98 -3.81
N ASP A 262 9.59 2.76 -4.36
CA ASP A 262 10.07 1.50 -3.77
C ASP A 262 11.04 1.80 -2.62
N THR A 263 10.52 1.89 -1.39
CA THR A 263 11.38 2.03 -0.21
C THR A 263 12.30 0.82 -0.33
N PRO A 264 13.62 1.00 -0.50
CA PRO A 264 14.45 -0.13 -0.83
C PRO A 264 14.30 -1.17 0.28
N GLU A 265 13.63 -2.26 -0.09
CA GLU A 265 13.33 -3.37 0.80
C GLU A 265 14.67 -4.07 1.05
N GLY A 266 15.15 -4.00 2.29
CA GLY A 266 16.41 -4.63 2.63
C GLY A 266 16.95 -4.29 4.02
N PRO A 267 17.89 -5.08 4.51
CA PRO A 267 18.66 -4.74 5.71
C PRO A 267 19.41 -3.41 5.55
N ILE A 268 19.50 -2.63 6.63
CA ILE A 268 20.35 -1.43 6.71
C ILE A 268 21.71 -1.85 7.26
N TYR A 269 22.77 -1.57 6.51
CA TYR A 269 24.14 -1.83 6.93
C TYR A 269 24.79 -0.58 7.51
N THR A 270 25.81 -0.75 8.35
CA THR A 270 26.54 0.40 8.92
C THR A 270 27.16 1.30 7.85
N HIS A 271 27.58 0.72 6.71
CA HIS A 271 28.07 1.49 5.58
C HIS A 271 27.00 2.43 4.99
N ASP A 272 25.72 2.05 5.03
CA ASP A 272 24.63 2.90 4.53
C ASP A 272 24.47 4.17 5.38
N LEU A 273 24.80 4.07 6.67
CA LEU A 273 24.75 5.17 7.63
C LEU A 273 25.95 6.12 7.52
N GLU A 274 27.04 5.71 6.87
CA GLU A 274 28.24 6.55 6.70
C GLU A 274 27.95 7.80 5.85
N ALA A 275 26.98 7.73 4.94
CA ALA A 275 26.59 8.86 4.10
C ALA A 275 25.55 9.79 4.75
N LEU A 276 24.95 9.37 5.87
CA LEU A 276 23.87 10.10 6.52
C LEU A 276 24.42 11.28 7.32
N THR A 277 24.14 12.51 6.85
CA THR A 277 24.53 13.75 7.52
C THR A 277 23.36 14.50 8.15
N ILE A 278 22.13 14.24 7.70
CA ILE A 278 20.92 14.90 8.19
C ILE A 278 19.87 13.84 8.47
N LEU A 279 19.21 13.91 9.62
CA LEU A 279 18.06 13.05 9.96
C LEU A 279 16.86 13.90 10.37
N GLY A 280 15.82 13.89 9.53
CA GLY A 280 14.52 14.49 9.82
C GLY A 280 13.51 13.42 10.25
N ALA A 281 13.00 13.51 11.48
CA ALA A 281 12.09 12.52 12.04
C ALA A 281 11.12 13.10 13.09
N ARG A 282 10.55 14.28 12.78
CA ARG A 282 9.57 14.97 13.62
C ARG A 282 8.22 14.23 13.66
N GLU A 283 7.56 14.23 14.81
CA GLU A 283 6.17 13.73 14.97
C GLU A 283 5.96 12.26 14.55
N ARG A 284 7.00 11.43 14.67
CA ARG A 284 6.93 10.02 14.28
C ARG A 284 6.59 9.08 15.44
N GLY A 285 6.49 9.60 16.67
CA GLY A 285 6.29 8.78 17.86
C GLY A 285 7.47 7.84 18.11
N ILE A 286 8.69 8.36 17.94
CA ILE A 286 9.93 7.64 18.26
C ILE A 286 10.13 7.65 19.77
N LEU A 287 10.44 6.49 20.34
CA LEU A 287 10.71 6.33 21.77
C LEU A 287 12.17 5.95 22.03
N ASP A 288 12.77 5.16 21.15
CA ASP A 288 14.07 4.53 21.36
C ASP A 288 15.04 4.90 20.22
N LEU A 289 16.15 5.55 20.60
CA LEU A 289 17.21 5.98 19.70
C LEU A 289 18.33 4.95 19.54
N THR A 290 18.13 3.71 20.02
CA THR A 290 19.08 2.61 19.82
C THR A 290 19.39 2.44 18.34
N SER A 291 20.68 2.35 18.02
CA SER A 291 21.30 2.32 16.69
C SER A 291 21.72 3.67 16.13
N MET A 292 21.36 4.79 16.75
CA MET A 292 21.90 6.09 16.34
C MET A 292 23.40 6.22 16.57
N GLU A 293 23.99 5.39 17.45
CA GLU A 293 25.43 5.35 17.70
C GLU A 293 26.27 4.97 16.46
N TYR A 294 25.63 4.39 15.42
CA TYR A 294 26.29 4.06 14.15
C TYR A 294 26.28 5.23 13.15
N CYS A 295 25.48 6.28 13.37
CA CYS A 295 25.31 7.41 12.46
C CYS A 295 26.36 8.52 12.70
N LEU A 296 27.64 8.15 12.73
CA LEU A 296 28.76 9.00 13.20
C LEU A 296 29.00 10.29 12.41
N ASN A 297 28.45 10.40 11.20
CA ASN A 297 28.61 11.55 10.32
C ASN A 297 27.40 12.51 10.35
N LEU A 298 26.41 12.26 11.23
CA LEU A 298 25.29 13.19 11.42
C LEU A 298 25.78 14.56 11.88
N GLN A 299 25.26 15.58 11.20
CA GLN A 299 25.52 17.01 11.40
C GLN A 299 24.27 17.72 11.92
N GLU A 300 23.10 17.27 11.46
CA GLU A 300 21.79 17.86 11.81
C GLU A 300 20.79 16.76 12.16
N ILE A 301 20.12 16.92 13.30
CA ILE A 301 19.08 15.99 13.77
C ILE A 301 17.82 16.78 14.17
N TYR A 302 16.69 16.40 13.58
CA TYR A 302 15.37 16.97 13.84
C TYR A 302 14.44 15.89 14.40
N LEU A 303 14.33 15.82 15.72
CA LEU A 303 13.56 14.82 16.47
C LEU A 303 12.47 15.44 17.34
N ARG A 304 11.99 16.62 16.95
CA ARG A 304 10.95 17.35 17.66
C ARG A 304 9.63 16.55 17.74
N ASP A 305 8.86 16.76 18.82
CA ASP A 305 7.51 16.23 19.00
C ASP A 305 7.49 14.68 18.90
N ASN A 306 8.37 14.01 19.64
CA ASN A 306 8.43 12.55 19.79
C ASN A 306 8.26 12.15 21.27
N ASP A 307 8.44 10.87 21.59
CA ASP A 307 8.30 10.33 22.95
C ASP A 307 9.65 9.92 23.56
N ILE A 308 10.76 10.47 23.07
CA ILE A 308 12.14 10.12 23.45
C ILE A 308 12.39 10.50 24.90
N ASN A 309 13.02 9.61 25.67
CA ASN A 309 13.44 9.89 27.06
C ASN A 309 14.92 9.59 27.33
N ASP A 310 15.54 8.72 26.52
CA ASP A 310 16.94 8.35 26.61
C ASP A 310 17.65 8.77 25.32
N ILE A 311 18.66 9.63 25.46
CA ILE A 311 19.49 10.13 24.37
C ILE A 311 20.95 9.66 24.49
N SER A 312 21.22 8.64 25.30
CA SER A 312 22.57 8.11 25.52
C SER A 312 23.26 7.64 24.25
N THR A 313 22.49 7.23 23.23
CA THR A 313 23.01 6.80 21.92
C THR A 313 23.52 7.96 21.05
N LEU A 314 23.23 9.21 21.43
CA LEU A 314 23.81 10.40 20.79
C LEU A 314 25.24 10.69 21.26
N ASP A 315 25.73 10.02 22.32
CA ASP A 315 27.11 10.15 22.77
C ASP A 315 28.08 9.81 21.63
N GLY A 316 29.10 10.64 21.45
CA GLY A 316 30.11 10.44 20.41
C GLY A 316 29.72 10.88 18.99
N LEU A 317 28.51 11.38 18.74
CA LEU A 317 28.10 11.99 17.45
C LEU A 317 28.70 13.40 17.26
N THR A 318 30.02 13.49 17.38
CA THR A 318 30.80 14.74 17.48
C THR A 318 30.73 15.65 16.24
N SER A 319 30.17 15.17 15.12
CA SER A 319 29.96 15.96 13.90
C SER A 319 28.73 16.87 13.97
N LEU A 320 27.87 16.70 14.99
CA LEU A 320 26.64 17.48 15.16
C LEU A 320 26.92 18.96 15.40
N HIS A 321 26.25 19.81 14.62
CA HIS A 321 26.14 21.25 14.88
C HIS A 321 24.69 21.69 15.12
N TYR A 322 23.69 20.93 14.70
CA TYR A 322 22.27 21.21 14.95
C TYR A 322 21.57 20.00 15.58
N LEU A 323 20.90 20.21 16.72
CA LEU A 323 20.14 19.17 17.40
C LEU A 323 18.81 19.73 17.94
N SER A 324 17.70 19.25 17.39
CA SER A 324 16.36 19.57 17.88
C SER A 324 15.70 18.34 18.51
N LEU A 325 15.48 18.42 19.83
CA LEU A 325 14.82 17.43 20.68
C LEU A 325 13.63 18.05 21.43
N THR A 326 13.13 19.18 20.95
CA THR A 326 12.01 19.92 21.55
C THR A 326 10.75 19.04 21.63
N ARG A 327 9.99 19.15 22.72
CA ARG A 327 8.78 18.37 23.01
C ARG A 327 9.02 16.87 22.96
N ASN A 328 9.83 16.40 23.90
CA ASN A 328 10.08 15.00 24.19
C ASN A 328 9.93 14.77 25.71
N ASN A 329 10.38 13.63 26.21
CA ASN A 329 10.32 13.24 27.62
C ASN A 329 11.70 13.21 28.29
N ILE A 330 12.68 13.98 27.78
CA ILE A 330 14.09 13.92 28.19
C ILE A 330 14.30 14.59 29.55
N SER A 331 15.11 13.98 30.41
CA SER A 331 15.50 14.57 31.71
C SER A 331 17.01 14.55 31.96
N ASP A 332 17.72 13.57 31.40
CA ASP A 332 19.18 13.46 31.45
C ASP A 332 19.76 13.85 30.09
N ILE A 333 20.61 14.87 30.08
CA ILE A 333 21.30 15.37 28.88
C ILE A 333 22.81 15.15 28.95
N SER A 334 23.30 14.27 29.83
CA SER A 334 24.72 13.97 29.99
C SER A 334 25.39 13.45 28.72
N ALA A 335 24.63 12.81 27.83
CA ALA A 335 25.09 12.36 26.51
C ALA A 335 25.60 13.50 25.61
N LEU A 336 25.23 14.75 25.89
CA LEU A 336 25.66 15.92 25.10
C LEU A 336 27.09 16.37 25.43
N ALA A 337 27.72 15.87 26.50
CA ALA A 337 28.98 16.40 27.04
C ALA A 337 30.15 16.44 26.04
N GLY A 338 30.15 15.55 25.05
CA GLY A 338 31.18 15.44 24.02
C GLY A 338 30.90 16.21 22.72
N LEU A 339 29.71 16.81 22.58
CA LEU A 339 29.23 17.37 21.31
C LEU A 339 29.67 18.83 21.13
N ALA A 340 30.97 19.08 21.26
CA ALA A 340 31.55 20.43 21.31
C ALA A 340 31.33 21.28 20.04
N ASN A 341 30.90 20.69 18.93
CA ASN A 341 30.58 21.39 17.69
C ASN A 341 29.12 21.87 17.61
N LEU A 342 28.28 21.60 18.62
CA LEU A 342 26.90 22.08 18.65
C LEU A 342 26.84 23.60 18.64
N GLU A 343 26.10 24.13 17.67
CA GLU A 343 25.80 25.55 17.47
C GLU A 343 24.34 25.85 17.82
N THR A 344 23.42 24.95 17.48
CA THR A 344 21.99 25.09 17.79
C THR A 344 21.48 23.88 18.57
N LEU A 345 20.85 24.14 19.72
CA LEU A 345 20.29 23.11 20.59
C LEU A 345 18.85 23.45 21.00
N GLY A 346 17.91 22.59 20.59
CA GLY A 346 16.51 22.62 20.97
C GLY A 346 16.18 21.54 22.00
N LEU A 347 15.84 21.96 23.22
CA LEU A 347 15.42 21.09 24.33
C LEU A 347 14.13 21.58 25.00
N GLY A 348 13.41 22.52 24.37
CA GLY A 348 12.18 23.09 24.92
C GLY A 348 11.09 22.02 25.15
N GLY A 349 10.24 22.18 26.16
CA GLY A 349 9.15 21.25 26.45
C GLY A 349 9.60 19.84 26.84
N ASN A 350 10.65 19.72 27.65
CA ASN A 350 11.17 18.46 28.19
C ASN A 350 11.08 18.46 29.75
N ASN A 351 11.76 17.52 30.40
CA ASN A 351 11.83 17.38 31.85
C ASN A 351 13.25 17.65 32.40
N VAL A 352 14.04 18.49 31.72
CA VAL A 352 15.43 18.81 32.10
C VAL A 352 15.46 19.72 33.32
N SER A 353 16.40 19.48 34.22
CA SER A 353 16.61 20.32 35.42
C SER A 353 18.08 20.63 35.70
N ASP A 354 18.98 19.73 35.33
CA ASP A 354 20.44 19.91 35.39
C ASP A 354 20.97 20.18 33.98
N ILE A 355 21.54 21.37 33.79
CA ILE A 355 22.17 21.80 32.53
C ILE A 355 23.68 22.00 32.66
N SER A 356 24.31 21.42 33.69
CA SER A 356 25.76 21.51 33.92
C SER A 356 26.59 21.07 32.71
N VAL A 357 26.08 20.13 31.92
CA VAL A 357 26.71 19.65 30.68
C VAL A 357 26.94 20.76 29.65
N LEU A 358 26.09 21.80 29.64
CA LEU A 358 26.16 22.87 28.65
C LEU A 358 27.41 23.76 28.83
N GLU A 359 28.05 23.76 30.01
CA GLU A 359 29.33 24.46 30.22
C GLU A 359 30.42 23.96 29.24
N GLY A 360 30.32 22.69 28.80
CA GLY A 360 31.23 22.05 27.85
C GLY A 360 30.93 22.32 26.37
N LEU A 361 29.92 23.14 26.03
CA LEU A 361 29.45 23.38 24.66
C LEU A 361 29.69 24.83 24.21
N PRO A 362 30.96 25.26 24.07
CA PRO A 362 31.33 26.67 23.93
C PRO A 362 30.94 27.31 22.59
N ASN A 363 30.46 26.53 21.62
CA ASN A 363 30.10 27.00 20.28
C ASN A 363 28.59 27.26 20.11
N LEU A 364 27.80 27.07 21.17
CA LEU A 364 26.35 27.32 21.11
C LEU A 364 26.07 28.79 20.77
N ASN A 365 25.31 28.98 19.68
CA ASN A 365 24.80 30.25 19.20
C ASN A 365 23.32 30.40 19.55
N GLU A 366 22.54 29.31 19.48
CA GLU A 366 21.11 29.30 19.77
C GLU A 366 20.73 28.18 20.72
N LEU A 367 19.98 28.53 21.76
CA LEU A 367 19.63 27.61 22.83
C LEU A 367 18.17 27.78 23.26
N TRP A 368 17.38 26.73 23.05
CA TRP A 368 15.96 26.68 23.43
C TRP A 368 15.76 25.69 24.58
N LEU A 369 15.43 26.21 25.76
CA LEU A 369 15.26 25.46 27.01
C LEU A 369 13.89 25.70 27.66
N TRP A 370 12.95 26.34 26.96
CA TRP A 370 11.66 26.68 27.53
C TRP A 370 10.88 25.46 28.06
N GLY A 371 9.97 25.66 29.01
CA GLY A 371 9.05 24.59 29.45
C GLY A 371 9.76 23.37 30.04
N ASN A 372 10.83 23.61 30.83
CA ASN A 372 11.58 22.59 31.56
C ASN A 372 11.46 22.83 33.08
N SER A 373 12.29 22.17 33.88
CA SER A 373 12.34 22.32 35.34
C SER A 373 13.67 22.91 35.83
N ILE A 374 14.29 23.78 35.02
CA ILE A 374 15.61 24.37 35.30
C ILE A 374 15.46 25.46 36.38
N SER A 375 16.44 25.55 37.28
CA SER A 375 16.50 26.59 38.32
C SER A 375 17.85 27.28 38.45
N ASP A 376 18.93 26.63 37.99
CA ASP A 376 20.29 27.18 37.97
C ASP A 376 20.76 27.28 36.51
N ILE A 377 21.09 28.51 36.09
CA ILE A 377 21.64 28.81 34.77
C ILE A 377 23.11 29.24 34.82
N SER A 378 23.79 29.07 35.95
CA SER A 378 25.24 29.34 36.06
C SER A 378 26.10 28.60 35.02
N PRO A 379 25.75 27.39 34.52
CA PRO A 379 26.51 26.74 33.45
C PRO A 379 26.55 27.54 32.13
N LEU A 380 25.62 28.47 31.91
CA LEU A 380 25.58 29.29 30.69
C LEU A 380 26.60 30.44 30.70
N ALA A 381 27.25 30.74 31.82
CA ALA A 381 28.08 31.93 32.00
C ALA A 381 29.26 32.04 31.01
N GLY A 382 29.75 30.90 30.49
CA GLY A 382 30.83 30.83 29.51
C GLY A 382 30.38 30.91 28.05
N LEU A 383 29.07 30.80 27.77
CA LEU A 383 28.51 30.68 26.41
C LEU A 383 28.35 32.04 25.73
N THR A 384 29.43 32.81 25.68
CA THR A 384 29.44 34.19 25.16
C THR A 384 29.15 34.29 23.66
N THR A 385 29.12 33.17 22.93
CA THR A 385 28.72 33.07 21.52
C THR A 385 27.21 33.13 21.32
N LEU A 386 26.41 32.94 22.37
CA LEU A 386 24.95 32.94 22.27
C LEU A 386 24.43 34.24 21.65
N VAL A 387 23.73 34.06 20.54
CA VAL A 387 22.89 35.05 19.85
C VAL A 387 21.44 34.90 20.30
N GLY A 388 21.06 33.70 20.72
CA GLY A 388 19.69 33.34 21.01
C GLY A 388 19.52 32.50 22.27
N LEU A 389 18.65 32.94 23.17
CA LEU A 389 18.33 32.19 24.39
C LEU A 389 16.85 32.24 24.73
N ASP A 390 16.23 31.06 24.83
CA ASP A 390 14.89 30.89 25.38
C ASP A 390 14.95 30.01 26.62
N ILE A 391 14.60 30.58 27.77
CA ILE A 391 14.52 29.89 29.06
C ILE A 391 13.16 30.09 29.72
N GLY A 392 12.14 30.50 28.96
CA GLY A 392 10.79 30.73 29.49
C GLY A 392 10.16 29.50 30.13
N GLN A 393 9.14 29.68 30.96
CA GLN A 393 8.43 28.56 31.60
C GLN A 393 9.35 27.56 32.34
N ASN A 394 10.33 28.09 33.09
CA ASN A 394 11.21 27.35 33.99
C ASN A 394 11.05 27.84 35.45
N ASN A 395 11.87 27.32 36.37
CA ASN A 395 11.89 27.72 37.78
C ASN A 395 13.09 28.63 38.10
N ILE A 396 13.46 29.51 37.16
CA ILE A 396 14.63 30.38 37.25
C ILE A 396 14.23 31.70 37.93
N SER A 397 14.99 32.11 38.94
CA SER A 397 14.77 33.40 39.63
C SER A 397 15.97 34.33 39.61
N ASP A 398 17.17 33.80 39.38
CA ASP A 398 18.40 34.57 39.22
C ASP A 398 18.84 34.52 37.76
N ILE A 399 18.65 35.64 37.06
CA ILE A 399 19.06 35.81 35.66
C ILE A 399 20.40 36.57 35.53
N SER A 400 21.16 36.74 36.61
CA SER A 400 22.40 37.54 36.60
C SER A 400 23.44 37.07 35.58
N VAL A 401 23.44 35.77 35.26
CA VAL A 401 24.30 35.16 34.23
C VAL A 401 24.09 35.79 32.86
N VAL A 402 22.85 36.17 32.54
CA VAL A 402 22.48 36.74 31.23
C VAL A 402 23.20 38.07 30.97
N ALA A 403 23.61 38.80 32.01
CA ALA A 403 24.36 40.05 31.88
C ALA A 403 25.70 39.89 31.13
N GLY A 404 26.29 38.69 31.14
CA GLY A 404 27.53 38.36 30.43
C GLY A 404 27.33 37.93 28.97
N LEU A 405 26.09 37.65 28.55
CA LEU A 405 25.75 37.15 27.22
C LEU A 405 25.48 38.31 26.25
N THR A 406 26.48 39.16 26.06
CA THR A 406 26.29 40.46 25.37
C THR A 406 26.02 40.35 23.87
N ASN A 407 26.17 39.17 23.28
CA ASN A 407 25.88 38.92 21.85
C ASN A 407 24.41 38.56 21.58
N LEU A 408 23.57 38.43 22.61
CA LEU A 408 22.16 38.10 22.45
C LEU A 408 21.44 39.13 21.57
N GLN A 409 20.82 38.62 20.52
CA GLN A 409 19.85 39.30 19.65
C GLN A 409 18.42 38.94 20.01
N TRP A 410 18.18 37.72 20.49
CA TRP A 410 16.87 37.36 21.03
C TRP A 410 16.98 36.71 22.40
N LEU A 411 16.08 37.11 23.30
CA LEU A 411 16.01 36.64 24.67
C LEU A 411 14.55 36.46 25.10
N PHE A 412 14.17 35.22 25.39
CA PHE A 412 12.83 34.87 25.86
C PHE A 412 12.91 34.36 27.30
N ILE A 413 12.33 35.13 28.23
CA ILE A 413 12.37 34.89 29.68
C ILE A 413 10.97 35.01 30.28
N TYR A 414 9.96 34.54 29.55
CA TYR A 414 8.55 34.61 29.93
C TYR A 414 8.17 33.59 31.03
N ASP A 415 7.16 33.91 31.84
CA ASP A 415 6.63 33.07 32.92
C ASP A 415 7.67 32.64 33.99
N LEU A 416 8.63 33.51 34.35
CA LEU A 416 9.70 33.21 35.32
C LEU A 416 9.55 33.90 36.68
N ASN A 417 8.48 34.69 36.90
CA ASN A 417 8.29 35.54 38.08
C ASN A 417 9.42 36.57 38.31
N ILE A 418 10.09 37.02 37.25
CA ILE A 418 11.16 38.02 37.31
C ILE A 418 10.55 39.39 37.62
N SER A 419 11.26 40.21 38.40
CA SER A 419 10.86 41.59 38.70
C SER A 419 11.97 42.61 38.46
N ASP A 420 13.23 42.21 38.61
CA ASP A 420 14.39 43.04 38.32
C ASP A 420 14.97 42.68 36.95
N ILE A 421 14.87 43.63 36.01
CA ILE A 421 15.40 43.53 34.65
C ILE A 421 16.55 44.51 34.41
N SER A 422 17.19 45.01 35.46
CA SER A 422 18.25 46.02 35.37
C SER A 422 19.41 45.61 34.45
N LEU A 423 19.69 44.31 34.35
CA LEU A 423 20.75 43.78 33.48
C LEU A 423 20.47 44.02 31.98
N LEU A 424 19.20 44.14 31.59
CA LEU A 424 18.82 44.33 30.18
C LEU A 424 19.30 45.67 29.63
N ALA A 425 19.60 46.66 30.49
CA ALA A 425 20.18 47.92 30.04
C ALA A 425 21.54 47.74 29.33
N GLY A 426 22.28 46.67 29.63
CA GLY A 426 23.59 46.37 29.05
C GLY A 426 23.57 45.47 27.81
N LEU A 427 22.42 44.87 27.46
CA LEU A 427 22.30 43.94 26.33
C LEU A 427 21.90 44.70 25.06
N THR A 428 22.85 45.43 24.50
CA THR A 428 22.59 46.41 23.43
C THR A 428 22.43 45.79 22.04
N ASN A 429 22.53 44.47 21.90
CA ASN A 429 22.33 43.77 20.63
C ASN A 429 20.92 43.15 20.52
N LEU A 430 20.07 43.30 21.53
CA LEU A 430 18.72 42.72 21.52
C LEU A 430 17.84 43.35 20.45
N GLU A 431 17.19 42.49 19.68
CA GLU A 431 16.21 42.78 18.63
C GLU A 431 14.83 42.20 18.99
N ARG A 432 14.78 41.04 19.67
CA ARG A 432 13.53 40.39 20.11
C ARG A 432 13.60 40.03 21.59
N LEU A 433 12.67 40.54 22.38
CA LEU A 433 12.65 40.35 23.83
C LEU A 433 11.25 39.94 24.30
N ASP A 434 11.15 38.77 24.92
CA ASP A 434 9.91 38.30 25.53
C ASP A 434 10.02 38.26 27.06
N LEU A 435 9.23 39.12 27.71
CA LEU A 435 9.12 39.27 29.15
C LEU A 435 7.71 38.89 29.65
N GLU A 436 6.87 38.25 28.83
CA GLU A 436 5.49 37.92 29.17
C GLU A 436 5.36 37.19 30.52
N GLY A 437 4.28 37.44 31.24
CA GLY A 437 3.91 36.64 32.42
C GLY A 437 4.88 36.75 33.61
N ASN A 438 5.64 37.85 33.69
CA ASN A 438 6.54 38.13 34.81
C ASN A 438 5.90 39.09 35.84
N ASN A 439 6.69 39.50 36.84
CA ASN A 439 6.29 40.42 37.90
C ASN A 439 6.99 41.79 37.75
N ILE A 440 7.16 42.25 36.52
CA ILE A 440 7.86 43.50 36.20
C ILE A 440 6.91 44.68 36.37
N SER A 441 7.35 45.71 37.11
CA SER A 441 6.58 46.95 37.31
C SER A 441 7.29 48.20 36.83
N ASP A 442 8.63 48.15 36.70
CA ASP A 442 9.46 49.25 36.23
C ASP A 442 10.28 48.78 35.02
N ILE A 443 9.99 49.37 33.85
CA ILE A 443 10.71 49.10 32.60
C ILE A 443 11.74 50.18 32.26
N SER A 444 12.10 51.05 33.20
CA SER A 444 13.17 52.05 32.99
C SER A 444 14.49 51.44 32.49
N PRO A 445 14.88 50.19 32.82
CA PRO A 445 16.07 49.56 32.22
C PRO A 445 15.98 49.38 30.69
N LEU A 446 14.79 49.17 30.13
CA LEU A 446 14.59 49.06 28.68
C LEU A 446 14.79 50.42 27.99
N VAL A 447 14.34 51.51 28.62
CA VAL A 447 14.63 52.87 28.14
C VAL A 447 16.13 53.15 28.19
N ALA A 448 16.82 52.69 29.24
CA ALA A 448 18.26 52.84 29.41
C ALA A 448 19.08 51.98 28.43
N ASN A 449 18.51 50.89 27.90
CA ASN A 449 19.14 50.09 26.86
C ASN A 449 19.25 50.95 25.58
N SER A 450 20.48 51.29 25.18
CA SER A 450 20.74 52.12 24.00
C SER A 450 20.69 51.37 22.68
N GLY A 451 20.60 50.04 22.72
CA GLY A 451 20.51 49.14 21.57
C GLY A 451 19.12 49.09 20.95
N LEU A 452 18.08 49.00 21.78
CA LEU A 452 16.69 48.89 21.32
C LEU A 452 16.29 50.04 20.40
N SER A 453 15.80 49.75 19.21
CA SER A 453 15.65 50.69 18.11
C SER A 453 14.49 50.31 17.19
N ALA A 454 14.41 50.97 16.04
CA ALA A 454 13.29 50.82 15.13
C ALA A 454 13.22 49.42 14.52
N GLY A 455 12.12 48.70 14.77
CA GLY A 455 11.89 47.33 14.30
C GLY A 455 12.07 46.25 15.37
N ASP A 456 12.69 46.60 16.50
CA ASP A 456 12.89 45.66 17.61
C ASP A 456 11.57 45.42 18.35
N THR A 457 11.35 44.20 18.85
CA THR A 457 10.10 43.78 19.50
C THR A 457 10.30 43.50 20.98
N VAL A 458 9.36 43.98 21.81
CA VAL A 458 9.30 43.67 23.24
C VAL A 458 7.89 43.26 23.64
N ASN A 459 7.75 42.04 24.15
CA ASN A 459 6.51 41.54 24.75
C ASN A 459 6.55 41.73 26.27
N LEU A 460 5.59 42.46 26.82
CA LEU A 460 5.39 42.76 28.25
C LEU A 460 4.04 42.27 28.77
N ILE A 461 3.26 41.52 27.96
CA ILE A 461 1.93 41.04 28.33
C ILE A 461 1.97 40.36 29.71
N GLY A 462 0.93 40.58 30.52
CA GLY A 462 0.77 39.89 31.80
C GLY A 462 1.69 40.39 32.92
N ASN A 463 2.43 41.47 32.72
CA ASN A 463 3.22 42.11 33.78
C ASN A 463 2.42 43.19 34.55
N PRO A 464 2.63 43.34 35.87
CA PRO A 464 2.02 44.39 36.67
C PRO A 464 2.74 45.75 36.49
N LEU A 465 2.72 46.27 35.26
CA LEU A 465 3.38 47.53 34.89
C LEU A 465 2.83 48.71 35.71
N SER A 466 3.73 49.57 36.19
CA SER A 466 3.35 50.81 36.86
C SER A 466 2.81 51.85 35.88
N ASP A 467 2.00 52.80 36.39
CA ASP A 467 1.52 53.95 35.61
C ASP A 467 2.68 54.69 34.91
N THR A 468 3.86 54.78 35.55
CA THR A 468 5.04 55.40 34.92
C THR A 468 5.58 54.57 33.76
N SER A 469 5.57 53.24 33.87
CA SER A 469 5.98 52.38 32.76
C SER A 469 5.05 52.57 31.56
N VAL A 470 3.74 52.59 31.81
CA VAL A 470 2.72 52.73 30.76
C VAL A 470 2.69 54.14 30.17
N ASP A 471 2.61 55.18 31.01
CA ASP A 471 2.36 56.56 30.54
C ASP A 471 3.64 57.28 30.09
N VAL A 472 4.84 56.79 30.45
CA VAL A 472 6.10 57.47 30.19
C VAL A 472 7.08 56.60 29.42
N TYR A 473 7.42 55.41 29.92
CA TYR A 473 8.51 54.62 29.35
C TYR A 473 8.13 53.92 28.05
N ILE A 474 6.92 53.37 27.95
CA ILE A 474 6.45 52.76 26.70
C ILE A 474 6.40 53.79 25.55
N PRO A 475 5.79 54.98 25.70
CA PRO A 475 5.83 56.00 24.66
C PRO A 475 7.24 56.40 24.22
N GLN A 476 8.21 56.40 25.14
CA GLN A 476 9.62 56.68 24.80
C GLN A 476 10.25 55.57 23.96
N LEU A 477 9.92 54.31 24.20
CA LEU A 477 10.37 53.18 23.40
C LEU A 477 9.69 53.17 22.03
N GLU A 478 8.38 53.44 21.97
CA GLU A 478 7.63 53.55 20.73
C GLU A 478 8.12 54.72 19.85
N GLU A 479 8.49 55.87 20.45
CA GLU A 479 9.10 57.00 19.73
C GLU A 479 10.45 56.64 19.10
N ARG A 480 11.17 55.67 19.68
CA ARG A 480 12.40 55.08 19.11
C ARG A 480 12.12 54.07 17.99
N GLY A 481 10.86 53.72 17.76
CA GLY A 481 10.42 52.73 16.78
C GLY A 481 10.40 51.29 17.30
N VAL A 482 10.56 51.08 18.61
CA VAL A 482 10.44 49.76 19.23
C VAL A 482 8.96 49.36 19.27
N ILE A 483 8.67 48.13 18.88
CA ILE A 483 7.32 47.56 18.87
C ILE A 483 7.07 46.92 20.24
N ILE A 484 6.20 47.54 21.05
CA ILE A 484 5.85 47.05 22.39
C ILE A 484 4.45 46.43 22.38
N VAL A 485 4.32 45.26 22.99
CA VAL A 485 3.04 44.61 23.29
C VAL A 485 2.90 44.50 24.81
N TYR A 486 1.84 45.01 25.43
CA TYR A 486 1.75 45.13 26.91
C TYR A 486 0.34 45.13 27.48
#